data_AF-A0AA39U7I4-F1
#
_entry.id   AF-A0AA39U7I4-F1
#
_cell.length_a   1.000
_cell.length_b   1.000
_cell.length_c   1.000
_cell.angle_alpha   90.00
_cell.angle_beta   90.00
_cell.angle_gamma   90.00
#
_symmetry.space_group_name_H-M   'P 1'
#
loop_
_entity.id
_entity.type
_entity.pdbx_description
1 polymer ?
#
loop_
_entity_poly.entity_id
_entity_poly.type
_entity_poly.pdbx_seq_one_letter_code
_entity_poly.pdbx_strand_id
1 'polypeptide(L)'
;MLNTSGRNTPDLEIIWMPLLVLEGGTKRPLKGVTGGSMFHKRLPECNGDEAPKQRFYFTQDRSIWDKPLIDPNYLVNEKDMNVLLRGLRLVLRMAHTEPFCSNIEWTKPDGSMPWLYPGNADPDEVVLLTLS
;
A
#
# COMPACT_ATOMS: atom_id res chain seq x y z
N MET A 1 -16.26 15.19 -6.59
CA MET A 1 -14.98 14.79 -7.21
C MET A 1 -13.96 14.67 -6.08
N LEU A 2 -13.44 13.48 -5.79
CA LEU A 2 -12.41 13.33 -4.76
C LEU A 2 -11.14 14.03 -5.28
N ASN A 3 -10.64 15.02 -4.54
CA ASN A 3 -9.39 15.66 -4.89
C ASN A 3 -8.24 14.86 -4.23
N THR A 4 -7.42 14.20 -5.05
CA THR A 4 -6.28 13.38 -4.62
C THR A 4 -4.96 14.16 -4.67
N SER A 5 -4.99 15.47 -4.94
CA SER A 5 -3.80 16.33 -5.01
C SER A 5 -4.06 17.75 -4.48
N GLY A 6 -3.05 18.41 -3.89
CA GLY A 6 -3.15 19.79 -3.42
C GLY A 6 -3.49 19.98 -1.94
N ARG A 7 -3.80 21.23 -1.57
CA ARG A 7 -4.04 21.64 -0.17
C ARG A 7 -5.30 20.96 0.37
N ASN A 8 -5.23 20.45 1.60
CA ASN A 8 -6.30 19.67 2.26
C ASN A 8 -6.65 18.33 1.58
N THR A 9 -5.71 17.72 0.89
CA THR A 9 -5.86 16.31 0.47
C THR A 9 -5.90 15.38 1.68
N PRO A 10 -6.67 14.30 1.62
CA PRO A 10 -6.62 13.28 2.65
C PRO A 10 -5.23 12.65 2.69
N ASP A 11 -4.78 12.27 3.89
CA ASP A 11 -3.45 11.66 4.02
C ASP A 11 -3.42 10.22 3.48
N LEU A 12 -4.56 9.54 3.50
CA LEU A 12 -4.70 8.14 3.15
C LEU A 12 -5.82 7.94 2.14
N GLU A 13 -5.56 7.11 1.13
CA GLU A 13 -6.56 6.57 0.22
C GLU A 13 -6.74 5.08 0.50
N ILE A 14 -7.99 4.62 0.57
CA ILE A 14 -8.34 3.20 0.71
C ILE A 14 -9.02 2.75 -0.57
N ILE A 15 -8.53 1.65 -1.14
CA ILE A 15 -9.04 1.08 -2.38
C ILE A 15 -9.49 -0.34 -2.08
N TRP A 16 -10.78 -0.62 -2.29
CA TRP A 16 -11.32 -1.96 -2.28
C TRP A 16 -11.59 -2.39 -3.71
N MET A 17 -11.19 -3.60 -4.06
CA MET A 17 -11.47 -4.16 -5.38
C MET A 17 -11.66 -5.67 -5.32
N PRO A 18 -12.50 -6.26 -6.20
CA PRO A 18 -12.64 -7.71 -6.36
C PRO A 18 -11.44 -8.27 -7.14
N LEU A 19 -10.23 -8.06 -6.60
CA LEU A 19 -8.97 -8.58 -7.12
C LEU A 19 -8.41 -9.60 -6.13
N LEU A 20 -8.03 -10.77 -6.63
CA LEU A 20 -7.27 -11.75 -5.88
C LEU A 20 -5.80 -11.58 -6.20
N VAL A 21 -4.98 -11.30 -5.18
CA VAL A 21 -3.53 -11.27 -5.34
C VAL A 21 -2.96 -12.63 -4.98
N LEU A 22 -2.43 -13.28 -6.01
CA LEU A 22 -1.90 -14.63 -5.92
C LEU A 22 -0.37 -14.59 -6.08
N GLU A 23 0.30 -15.51 -5.41
CA GLU A 23 1.76 -15.64 -5.44
C GLU A 23 2.31 -15.64 -6.88
N GLY A 24 3.33 -14.82 -7.14
CA GLY A 24 3.99 -14.72 -8.44
C GLY A 24 3.15 -14.08 -9.55
N GLY A 25 1.99 -13.48 -9.24
CA GLY A 25 1.17 -12.68 -10.16
C GLY A 25 0.58 -13.44 -11.36
N THR A 26 0.83 -14.74 -11.46
CA THR A 26 0.56 -15.57 -12.65
C THR A 26 -0.31 -16.78 -12.35
N LYS A 27 -0.50 -17.11 -11.07
CA LYS A 27 -1.40 -18.18 -10.66
C LYS A 27 -2.85 -17.72 -10.90
N ARG A 28 -3.67 -18.60 -11.48
CA ARG A 28 -5.13 -18.38 -11.54
C ARG A 28 -5.74 -18.84 -10.22
N PRO A 29 -6.80 -18.17 -9.73
CA PRO A 29 -7.52 -18.66 -8.56
C PRO A 29 -8.11 -20.05 -8.85
N LEU A 30 -8.19 -20.89 -7.82
CA LEU A 30 -8.88 -22.17 -7.92
C LEU A 30 -10.34 -21.94 -8.33
N LYS A 31 -10.90 -22.85 -9.13
CA LYS A 31 -12.30 -22.74 -9.56
C LYS A 31 -13.22 -22.64 -8.35
N GLY A 32 -14.10 -21.64 -8.35
CA GLY A 32 -15.07 -21.40 -7.26
C GLY A 32 -14.56 -20.47 -6.16
N VAL A 33 -13.29 -20.06 -6.16
CA VAL A 33 -12.78 -19.08 -5.19
C VAL A 33 -13.16 -17.66 -5.65
N THR A 34 -13.84 -16.93 -4.77
CA THR A 34 -14.14 -15.51 -4.92
C THR A 34 -13.50 -14.77 -3.76
N GLY A 35 -12.96 -13.59 -4.00
CA GLY A 35 -12.44 -12.74 -2.93
C GLY A 35 -12.13 -11.34 -3.42
N GLY A 36 -11.62 -10.52 -2.51
CA GLY A 36 -11.26 -9.13 -2.80
C GLY A 36 -10.03 -8.72 -2.00
N SER A 37 -9.45 -7.60 -2.42
CA SER A 37 -8.27 -7.01 -1.78
C SER A 37 -8.59 -5.60 -1.33
N MET A 38 -8.12 -5.26 -0.13
CA MET A 38 -8.11 -3.89 0.38
C MET A 38 -6.68 -3.37 0.38
N PHE A 39 -6.48 -2.24 -0.29
CA PHE A 39 -5.22 -1.54 -0.34
C PHE A 39 -5.35 -0.21 0.38
N HIS A 40 -4.27 0.23 0.99
CA HIS A 40 -4.15 1.59 1.49
C HIS A 40 -2.92 2.24 0.86
N LYS A 41 -3.02 3.53 0.56
CA LYS A 41 -1.95 4.30 -0.05
C LYS A 41 -1.80 5.63 0.66
N ARG A 42 -0.55 5.98 0.99
CA ARG A 42 -0.18 7.35 1.39
C ARG A 42 -0.28 8.27 0.18
N LEU A 43 -1.09 9.31 0.27
CA LEU A 43 -1.10 10.35 -0.75
C LEU A 43 0.06 11.32 -0.49
N PRO A 44 0.73 11.84 -1.54
CA PRO A 44 1.83 12.79 -1.35
C PRO A 44 1.35 14.06 -0.65
N GLU A 45 2.13 14.55 0.32
CA GLU A 45 1.88 15.86 0.91
C GLU A 45 2.22 16.95 -0.11
N CYS A 46 1.25 17.80 -0.45
CA CYS A 46 1.44 18.94 -1.34
C CYS A 46 1.77 20.25 -0.58
N ASN A 47 2.01 20.15 0.73
CA ASN A 47 2.14 21.31 1.61
C ASN A 47 3.62 21.66 1.84
N GLY A 48 4.18 22.53 1.00
CA GLY A 48 5.43 23.25 1.28
C GLY A 48 6.74 22.60 0.81
N ASP A 49 7.84 23.35 0.98
CA ASP A 49 9.20 23.01 0.53
C ASP A 49 9.81 21.76 1.19
N GLU A 50 9.17 21.23 2.24
CA GLU A 50 9.59 20.04 2.99
C GLU A 50 9.05 18.72 2.41
N ALA A 51 8.14 18.76 1.43
CA ALA A 51 7.65 17.56 0.79
C ALA A 51 8.80 16.87 0.02
N PRO A 52 9.03 15.55 0.20
CA PRO A 52 10.05 14.83 -0.56
C PRO A 52 9.71 14.93 -2.05
N LYS A 53 10.53 15.69 -2.78
CA LYS A 53 10.37 15.85 -4.22
C LYS A 53 10.75 14.53 -4.86
N GLN A 54 9.76 13.82 -5.41
CA GLN A 54 10.02 12.68 -6.29
C GLN A 54 10.74 13.22 -7.52
N ARG A 55 11.89 12.64 -7.88
CA ARG A 55 12.73 13.16 -8.96
C ARG A 55 12.87 12.15 -10.07
N PHE A 56 12.55 12.62 -11.27
CA PHE A 56 12.83 11.95 -12.52
C PHE A 56 13.90 12.77 -13.24
N TYR A 57 15.08 12.20 -13.44
CA TYR A 57 16.17 12.88 -14.12
C TYR A 57 16.35 12.32 -15.52
N PHE A 58 16.32 13.22 -16.50
CA PHE A 58 16.83 13.00 -17.86
C PHE A 58 18.09 13.85 -18.00
N THR A 59 19.25 13.22 -18.08
CA THR A 59 20.49 13.93 -18.43
C THR A 59 20.42 14.31 -19.91
N GLN A 60 20.91 15.50 -20.28
CA GLN A 60 20.83 15.99 -21.67
C GLN A 60 21.53 15.06 -22.68
N ASP A 61 22.46 14.22 -22.20
CA ASP A 61 23.26 13.32 -23.04
C ASP A 61 22.65 11.91 -23.20
N ARG A 62 21.43 11.67 -22.70
CA ARG A 62 20.76 10.37 -22.82
C ARG A 62 19.73 10.35 -23.95
N SER A 63 19.62 9.20 -24.60
CA SER A 63 18.56 8.91 -25.54
C SER A 63 17.21 8.86 -24.83
N ILE A 64 16.12 9.24 -25.52
CA ILE A 64 14.75 9.08 -25.01
C ILE A 64 14.37 7.61 -24.77
N TRP A 65 15.12 6.69 -25.35
CA TRP A 65 14.94 5.24 -25.19
C TRP A 65 15.72 4.69 -23.98
N ASP A 66 16.60 5.50 -23.39
CA ASP A 66 17.36 5.09 -22.21
C ASP A 66 16.47 5.09 -20.98
N LYS A 67 16.78 4.18 -20.05
CA LYS A 67 16.05 4.11 -18.78
C LYS A 67 16.27 5.41 -17.98
N PRO A 68 15.19 6.08 -17.52
CA PRO A 68 15.34 7.26 -16.68
C PRO A 68 15.94 6.90 -15.33
N LEU A 69 16.65 7.84 -14.72
CA LEU A 69 17.02 7.73 -13.31
C LEU A 69 15.84 8.17 -12.47
N ILE A 70 15.27 7.23 -11.71
CA ILE A 70 14.12 7.46 -10.84
C ILE A 70 14.62 7.44 -9.40
N ASP A 71 14.48 8.57 -8.72
CA ASP A 71 14.68 8.67 -7.28
C ASP A 71 13.34 9.06 -6.63
N PRO A 72 12.58 8.08 -6.15
CA PRO A 72 11.24 8.33 -5.66
C PRO A 72 11.23 8.95 -4.26
N ASN A 73 12.31 8.88 -3.49
CA ASN A 73 12.35 9.35 -2.09
C ASN A 73 11.15 8.86 -1.24
N TYR A 74 10.67 7.64 -1.48
CA TYR A 74 9.58 7.06 -0.69
C TYR A 74 10.04 6.83 0.75
N LEU A 75 9.15 7.12 1.70
CA LEU A 75 9.33 6.81 3.13
C LEU A 75 10.50 7.54 3.81
N VAL A 76 11.04 8.59 3.18
CA VAL A 76 12.13 9.39 3.75
C VAL A 76 11.67 10.14 5.01
N ASN A 77 10.40 10.53 5.06
CA ASN A 77 9.82 11.16 6.24
C ASN A 77 9.19 10.09 7.16
N GLU A 78 9.57 10.09 8.44
CA GLU A 78 9.00 9.18 9.45
C GLU A 78 7.46 9.26 9.51
N LYS A 79 6.89 10.43 9.23
CA LYS A 79 5.44 10.63 9.14
C LYS A 79 4.78 9.71 8.10
N ASP A 80 5.45 9.42 6.99
CA ASP A 80 4.91 8.54 5.94
C ASP A 80 4.68 7.13 6.49
N MET A 81 5.65 6.61 7.24
CA MET A 81 5.54 5.29 7.88
C MET A 81 4.43 5.27 8.93
N ASN A 82 4.29 6.33 9.72
CA ASN A 82 3.23 6.44 10.71
C ASN A 82 1.82 6.46 10.08
N VAL A 83 1.64 7.18 8.96
CA VAL A 83 0.36 7.19 8.23
C VAL A 83 0.08 5.83 7.59
N LEU A 84 1.08 5.19 6.98
CA LEU A 84 0.93 3.85 6.41
C LEU A 84 0.56 2.81 7.47
N LEU A 85 1.20 2.85 8.64
CA LEU A 85 0.86 1.95 9.75
C LEU A 85 -0.58 2.16 10.21
N ARG A 86 -1.02 3.42 10.37
CA ARG A 86 -2.43 3.72 10.72
C ARG A 86 -3.40 3.22 9.65
N GLY A 87 -3.06 3.37 8.37
CA GLY A 87 -3.85 2.85 7.26
C GLY A 87 -3.96 1.32 7.26
N LEU A 88 -2.86 0.64 7.54
CA LEU A 88 -2.81 -0.82 7.67
C LEU A 88 -3.72 -1.31 8.80
N ARG A 89 -3.60 -0.70 9.98
CA ARG A 89 -4.46 -1.02 11.13
C ARG A 89 -5.94 -0.77 10.83
N LEU A 90 -6.25 0.33 10.12
CA LEU A 90 -7.62 0.64 9.72
C LEU A 90 -8.19 -0.42 8.77
N VAL A 91 -7.42 -0.85 7.76
CA VAL A 91 -7.84 -1.91 6.83
C VAL A 91 -8.05 -3.25 7.55
N LEU A 92 -7.13 -3.63 8.44
CA LEU A 92 -7.27 -4.84 9.25
C LEU A 92 -8.53 -4.79 10.14
N ARG A 93 -8.76 -3.67 10.82
CA ARG A 93 -9.96 -3.47 11.63
C ARG A 93 -11.23 -3.59 10.79
N MET A 94 -11.28 -3.00 9.59
CA MET A 94 -12.44 -3.16 8.69
C MET A 94 -12.64 -4.63 8.29
N ALA A 95 -11.56 -5.35 7.99
CA ALA A 95 -11.65 -6.76 7.62
C ALA A 95 -12.11 -7.65 8.79
N HIS A 96 -11.82 -7.27 10.04
CA HIS A 96 -12.28 -7.91 11.27
C HIS A 96 -13.68 -7.47 11.73
N THR A 97 -14.35 -6.57 10.99
CA THR A 97 -15.73 -6.17 11.27
C THR A 97 -16.74 -6.87 10.36
N GLU A 98 -17.98 -7.00 10.82
CA GLU A 98 -19.08 -7.51 9.98
C GLU A 98 -19.38 -6.56 8.80
N PRO A 99 -19.74 -7.08 7.60
CA PRO A 99 -19.93 -8.49 7.27
C PRO A 99 -18.63 -9.21 6.85
N PHE A 100 -17.49 -8.51 6.81
CA PHE A 100 -16.24 -9.08 6.29
C PHE A 100 -15.72 -10.23 7.14
N CYS A 101 -15.73 -10.07 8.47
CA CYS A 101 -15.21 -11.06 9.40
C CYS A 101 -15.87 -12.44 9.24
N SER A 102 -17.17 -12.48 8.97
CA SER A 102 -17.94 -13.72 8.79
C SER A 102 -17.86 -14.31 7.37
N ASN A 103 -17.44 -13.52 6.38
CA ASN A 103 -17.45 -13.92 4.96
C ASN A 103 -16.05 -14.08 4.35
N ILE A 104 -14.98 -13.71 5.07
CA ILE A 104 -13.61 -13.83 4.59
C ILE A 104 -12.97 -15.07 5.21
N GLU A 105 -12.50 -15.98 4.37
CA GLU A 105 -11.61 -17.05 4.79
C GLU A 105 -10.17 -16.55 4.83
N TRP A 106 -9.59 -16.55 6.03
CA TRP A 106 -8.20 -16.16 6.23
C TRP A 106 -7.26 -17.29 5.78
N THR A 107 -6.41 -16.99 4.80
CA THR A 107 -5.33 -17.91 4.43
C THR A 107 -4.31 -17.95 5.57
N LYS A 108 -3.87 -19.15 5.96
CA LYS A 108 -2.79 -19.29 6.94
C LYS A 108 -1.50 -18.71 6.34
N PRO A 109 -0.75 -17.88 7.08
CA PRO A 109 0.52 -17.38 6.59
C PRO A 109 1.46 -18.57 6.38
N ASP A 110 1.72 -18.91 5.13
CA ASP A 110 2.90 -19.66 4.77
C ASP A 110 4.04 -18.66 4.56
N GLY A 111 5.28 -19.04 4.85
CA GLY A 111 6.44 -18.14 4.73
C GLY A 111 6.70 -17.60 3.32
N SER A 112 5.87 -17.98 2.34
CA SER A 112 5.82 -17.47 0.97
C SER A 112 4.97 -16.21 0.80
N MET A 113 4.14 -15.84 1.78
CA MET A 113 3.32 -14.64 1.64
C MET A 113 4.19 -13.37 1.63
N PRO A 114 4.05 -12.47 0.64
CA PRO A 114 4.86 -11.25 0.59
C PRO A 114 4.62 -10.41 1.85
N TRP A 115 5.66 -9.73 2.32
CA TRP A 115 5.57 -8.79 3.46
C TRP A 115 4.49 -7.71 3.29
N LEU A 116 4.02 -7.48 2.06
CA LEU A 116 2.95 -6.54 1.73
C LEU A 116 1.53 -7.04 2.10
N TYR A 117 1.37 -8.33 2.44
CA TYR A 117 0.07 -8.93 2.78
C TYR A 117 0.06 -9.35 4.26
N PRO A 118 -0.56 -8.55 5.15
CA PRO A 118 -0.61 -8.85 6.58
C PRO A 118 -1.49 -10.06 6.92
N GLY A 119 -2.29 -10.57 5.97
CA GLY A 119 -3.24 -11.65 6.21
C GLY A 119 -4.21 -11.32 7.35
N ASN A 120 -4.35 -12.25 8.30
CA ASN A 120 -5.20 -12.10 9.50
C ASN A 120 -4.43 -11.54 10.71
N ALA A 121 -3.44 -10.67 10.48
CA ALA A 121 -2.70 -10.06 11.59
C ALA A 121 -3.63 -9.27 12.51
N ASP A 122 -3.36 -9.31 13.82
CA ASP A 122 -4.05 -8.46 14.79
C ASP A 122 -3.66 -6.98 14.55
N PRO A 123 -4.62 -6.08 14.30
CA PRO A 123 -4.33 -4.67 14.04
C PRO A 123 -3.55 -3.98 15.16
N ASP A 124 -3.64 -4.44 16.40
CA ASP A 124 -2.96 -3.79 17.53
C ASP A 124 -1.52 -4.29 17.75
N GLU A 125 -1.18 -5.46 17.20
CA GLU A 125 0.15 -6.05 17.25
C GLU A 125 1.04 -5.64 16.06
N VAL A 126 0.48 -5.03 15.01
CA VAL A 126 1.27 -4.56 13.88
C VAL A 126 2.08 -3.32 14.29
N VAL A 127 3.40 -3.45 14.26
CA VAL A 127 4.36 -2.39 14.60
C VAL A 127 5.33 -2.12 13.45
N LEU A 128 5.95 -0.94 13.48
CA LEU A 128 7.10 -0.66 12.62
C LEU A 128 8.27 -1.52 13.11
N LEU A 129 8.78 -2.39 12.25
CA LEU A 129 10.11 -2.96 12.47
C LEU A 129 11.09 -1.78 12.36
N THR A 130 11.63 -1.33 13.49
CA THR A 130 12.78 -0.43 13.49
C THR A 130 13.91 -1.16 12.77
N LEU A 131 14.23 -0.72 11.56
CA LEU A 131 15.43 -1.15 10.86
C LEU A 131 16.63 -0.65 11.68
N SER A 132 17.20 -1.54 12.48
CA SER A 132 18.46 -1.34 13.21
C SER A 132 19.65 -1.37 12.25
#